data_AF-A0A0A7CNF5-F1
#
_entry.id   AF-A0A0A7CNF5-F1
#
_cell.length_a   1.000
_cell.length_b   1.000
_cell.length_c   1.000
_cell.angle_alpha   90.00
_cell.angle_beta   90.00
_cell.angle_gamma   90.00
#
_symmetry.space_group_name_H-M   'P 1'
#
loop_
_entity.id
_entity.type
_entity.pdbx_description
1 polymer ?
#
loop_
_entity_poly.entity_id
_entity_poly.type
_entity_poly.pdbx_seq_one_letter_code
_entity_poly.pdbx_strand_id
1 'polypeptide(L)'
;MLGVFLIWNVVAAVVWSPGSTQSAAAPRAVAPMLPLAPPTHTMAAPVPNITAPNNSMPLAKKLVIDTPKLPAAPLVRPVPTTLSCPAPRRATQPKDTVYITLDDGPSIDSRENILQALALIPERVTFFESSYNICPQEGGLTLDCNDSAKTATIEAWSWTIKGGHMLAAHSDSHMFDPSTGLCDYGKMSACNVVPPQYTACGTSPVSDMVRGALRFQETMALADDSLWETAEERAAFEKQRRNMWMYARLPCSNVWRMAGGYNADGGWGDTPAAETATRIGVADALFAGTNVCKPDELQGQPWVSVGWDVEWIWTELKDPQAEKCRMVQVVENEFDRGGRDVQRANAVVVLGHDYHYNTLEKATMLRDLIVELKLRGYAIDTIDNLKL
;
A
#
# COMPACT_ATOMS: atom_id res chain seq x y z
N MET A 1 32.76 26.84 18.46
CA MET A 1 32.16 26.93 17.12
C MET A 1 31.53 25.55 16.85
N LEU A 2 30.39 25.15 17.40
CA LEU A 2 29.00 25.67 17.33
C LEU A 2 28.44 25.81 15.91
N GLY A 3 27.75 24.75 15.47
CA GLY A 3 26.44 24.82 14.79
C GLY A 3 26.41 24.68 13.27
N VAL A 4 25.29 24.10 12.78
CA VAL A 4 24.72 24.08 11.39
C VAL A 4 24.99 22.76 10.61
N PHE A 5 24.03 21.94 10.17
CA PHE A 5 22.56 21.82 10.37
C PHE A 5 22.14 20.36 10.02
N LEU A 6 21.38 19.72 10.92
CA LEU A 6 20.56 18.52 10.67
C LEU A 6 19.19 19.00 10.19
N ILE A 7 18.87 18.76 8.93
CA ILE A 7 17.54 18.87 8.30
C ILE A 7 17.60 17.70 7.31
N TRP A 8 16.85 16.61 7.45
CA TRP A 8 15.46 16.46 7.04
C TRP A 8 14.82 15.31 7.83
N ASN A 9 13.87 15.65 8.69
CA ASN A 9 12.80 14.80 9.19
C ASN A 9 11.67 15.77 9.49
N VAL A 10 10.43 15.41 9.14
CA VAL A 10 9.21 16.25 9.17
C VAL A 10 9.01 17.09 7.89
N VAL A 11 8.27 16.53 6.93
CA VAL A 11 7.42 17.33 6.03
C VAL A 11 5.98 17.09 6.48
N ALA A 12 5.32 18.19 6.81
CA ALA A 12 4.07 18.23 7.54
C ALA A 12 2.86 17.78 6.70
N ALA A 13 2.06 16.89 7.27
CA ALA A 13 0.69 16.63 6.86
C ALA A 13 -0.15 17.91 7.02
N VAL A 14 -0.79 18.34 5.92
CA VAL A 14 -1.79 19.41 5.97
C VAL A 14 -3.07 18.84 6.58
N VAL A 15 -3.45 19.44 7.71
CA VAL A 15 -4.57 19.05 8.59
C VAL A 15 -5.92 19.20 7.87
N TRP A 16 -6.71 18.12 7.84
CA TRP A 16 -8.16 18.18 7.57
C TRP A 16 -8.93 17.86 8.86
N SER A 17 -9.75 18.81 9.32
CA SER A 17 -10.81 18.59 10.32
C SER A 17 -12.16 18.67 9.60
N PRO A 18 -13.10 17.73 9.79
CA PRO A 18 -14.39 17.80 9.12
C PRO A 18 -15.32 18.75 9.87
N GLY A 19 -15.49 19.95 9.33
CA GLY A 19 -16.46 20.95 9.77
C GLY A 19 -17.51 21.26 8.70
N SER A 20 -18.71 20.72 8.91
CA SER A 20 -20.02 21.29 8.56
C SER A 20 -20.64 21.16 7.15
N THR A 21 -21.90 20.72 7.25
CA THR A 21 -23.13 21.19 6.57
C THR A 21 -23.50 20.70 5.16
N GLN A 22 -24.63 19.99 5.17
CA GLN A 22 -25.50 19.61 4.07
C GLN A 22 -25.78 20.75 3.09
N SER A 23 -25.69 20.45 1.79
CA SER A 23 -26.50 21.12 0.79
C SER A 23 -27.09 20.07 -0.16
N ALA A 24 -28.40 20.17 -0.36
CA ALA A 24 -29.23 19.21 -1.05
C ALA A 24 -28.89 19.10 -2.55
N ALA A 25 -28.90 17.87 -3.07
CA ALA A 25 -28.71 17.59 -4.49
C ALA A 25 -29.91 18.08 -5.34
N ALA A 26 -29.62 18.78 -6.42
CA ALA A 26 -30.58 19.07 -7.49
C ALA A 26 -30.69 17.89 -8.49
N PRO A 27 -31.81 17.73 -9.21
CA PRO A 27 -32.09 16.51 -9.99
C PRO A 27 -31.26 16.41 -11.28
N ARG A 28 -30.89 15.17 -11.64
CA ARG A 28 -30.20 14.81 -12.89
C ARG A 28 -31.06 15.11 -14.12
N ALA A 29 -30.50 15.87 -15.06
CA ALA A 29 -31.00 15.97 -16.43
C ALA A 29 -30.53 14.75 -17.24
N VAL A 30 -31.47 14.06 -17.88
CA VAL A 30 -31.22 12.93 -18.79
C VAL A 30 -30.84 13.49 -20.16
N ALA A 31 -29.64 13.17 -20.66
CA ALA A 31 -29.24 13.48 -22.02
C ALA A 31 -29.75 12.40 -23.02
N PRO A 32 -30.09 12.76 -24.27
CA PRO A 32 -30.67 11.82 -25.23
C PRO A 32 -29.61 10.88 -25.84
N MET A 33 -29.96 9.60 -26.00
CA MET A 33 -29.20 8.64 -26.78
C MET A 33 -29.20 9.01 -28.27
N LEU A 34 -28.01 9.08 -28.89
CA LEU A 34 -27.84 9.13 -30.34
C LEU A 34 -27.59 7.72 -30.91
N PRO A 35 -27.94 7.45 -32.19
CA PRO A 35 -27.94 6.10 -32.75
C PRO A 35 -26.53 5.60 -33.10
N LEU A 36 -26.29 4.30 -32.84
CA LEU A 36 -25.06 3.59 -33.24
C LEU A 36 -24.93 3.50 -34.77
N ALA A 37 -23.76 3.87 -35.28
CA ALA A 37 -23.31 3.50 -36.62
C ALA A 37 -22.66 2.09 -36.62
N PRO A 38 -22.78 1.29 -37.69
CA PRO A 38 -22.23 -0.06 -37.76
C PRO A 38 -20.69 -0.07 -37.91
N PRO A 39 -20.01 -1.14 -37.48
CA PRO A 39 -18.55 -1.19 -37.39
C PRO A 39 -17.90 -1.33 -38.77
N THR A 40 -17.04 -0.39 -39.13
CA THR A 40 -16.07 -0.54 -40.21
C THR A 40 -14.93 -1.47 -39.77
N HIS A 41 -14.76 -2.59 -40.47
CA HIS A 41 -13.60 -3.45 -40.35
C HIS A 41 -12.36 -2.74 -40.93
N THR A 42 -11.55 -2.14 -40.07
CA THR A 42 -10.19 -1.73 -40.42
C THR A 42 -9.28 -2.95 -40.24
N MET A 43 -8.68 -3.41 -41.33
CA MET A 43 -7.65 -4.46 -41.27
C MET A 43 -6.51 -3.98 -40.37
N ALA A 44 -6.24 -4.72 -39.30
CA ALA A 44 -5.09 -4.50 -38.44
C ALA A 44 -3.81 -4.71 -39.27
N ALA A 45 -2.94 -3.71 -39.28
CA ALA A 45 -1.57 -3.86 -39.79
C ALA A 45 -0.84 -4.93 -38.96
N PRO A 46 0.06 -5.72 -39.57
CA PRO A 46 0.83 -6.72 -38.83
C PRO A 46 1.67 -6.00 -37.76
N VAL A 47 1.44 -6.39 -36.50
CA VAL A 47 2.27 -5.99 -35.36
C VAL A 47 3.70 -6.45 -35.66
N PRO A 48 4.71 -5.56 -35.69
CA PRO A 48 6.08 -5.99 -35.84
C PRO A 48 6.41 -6.88 -34.65
N ASN A 49 6.94 -8.07 -34.96
CA ASN A 49 7.37 -9.06 -33.99
C ASN A 49 8.56 -8.48 -33.22
N ILE A 50 8.29 -7.77 -32.12
CA ILE A 50 9.33 -7.30 -31.22
C ILE A 50 9.75 -8.51 -30.39
N THR A 51 10.75 -9.23 -30.89
CA THR A 51 11.53 -10.14 -30.05
C THR A 51 12.12 -9.30 -28.93
N ALA A 52 11.60 -9.47 -27.71
CA ALA A 52 12.23 -8.88 -26.53
C ALA A 52 13.71 -9.31 -26.54
N PRO A 53 14.66 -8.39 -26.34
CA PRO A 53 16.05 -8.78 -26.19
C PRO A 53 16.10 -9.71 -24.98
N ASN A 54 16.43 -10.97 -25.24
CA ASN A 54 16.77 -11.95 -24.23
C ASN A 54 18.13 -11.55 -23.63
N ASN A 55 18.14 -10.43 -22.91
CA ASN A 55 19.22 -10.09 -22.01
C ASN A 55 19.04 -11.01 -20.82
N SER A 56 19.59 -12.22 -20.92
CA SER A 56 20.01 -12.95 -19.73
C SER A 56 20.90 -11.97 -18.95
N MET A 57 20.32 -11.30 -17.95
CA MET A 57 21.12 -10.53 -17.01
C MET A 57 22.22 -11.48 -16.52
N PRO A 58 23.49 -11.04 -16.48
CA PRO A 58 24.53 -11.86 -15.87
C PRO A 58 24.00 -12.26 -14.50
N LEU A 59 24.01 -13.57 -14.21
CA LEU A 59 23.47 -14.13 -12.98
C LEU A 59 24.12 -13.38 -11.82
N ALA A 60 23.40 -12.42 -11.22
CA ALA A 60 23.90 -11.69 -10.07
C ALA A 60 24.24 -12.75 -9.02
N LYS A 61 25.42 -12.65 -8.42
CA LYS A 61 25.79 -13.56 -7.35
C LYS A 61 24.74 -13.40 -6.26
N LYS A 62 23.95 -14.45 -5.99
CA LYS A 62 22.92 -14.42 -4.95
C LYS A 62 23.55 -13.97 -3.63
N LEU A 63 22.86 -13.08 -2.93
CA LEU A 63 23.19 -12.66 -1.58
C LEU A 63 22.87 -13.82 -0.65
N VAL A 64 23.88 -14.28 0.09
CA VAL A 64 23.66 -15.20 1.21
C VAL A 64 23.05 -14.38 2.33
N ILE A 65 21.75 -14.54 2.50
CA ILE A 65 21.00 -13.97 3.61
C ILE A 65 20.73 -15.16 4.53
N ASP A 66 21.44 -15.21 5.66
CA ASP A 66 21.18 -16.24 6.67
C ASP A 66 19.69 -16.23 7.01
N THR A 67 19.06 -17.40 7.17
CA THR A 67 17.61 -17.52 7.42
C THR A 67 17.21 -16.48 8.47
N PRO A 68 16.54 -15.39 8.08
CA PRO A 68 16.44 -14.24 8.95
C PRO A 68 15.37 -14.61 9.97
N LYS A 69 15.82 -14.87 11.20
CA LYS A 69 14.90 -15.08 12.32
C LYS A 69 14.42 -13.70 12.73
N LEU A 70 13.09 -13.51 12.73
CA LEU A 70 12.48 -12.38 13.41
C LEU A 70 13.14 -12.26 14.80
N PRO A 71 13.64 -11.08 15.19
CA PRO A 71 14.07 -10.85 16.55
C PRO A 71 12.99 -11.33 17.50
N ALA A 72 13.37 -12.08 18.53
CA ALA A 72 12.40 -12.64 19.47
C ALA A 72 11.54 -11.49 20.01
N ALA A 73 10.22 -11.62 19.90
CA ALA A 73 9.29 -10.61 20.39
C ALA A 73 9.66 -10.28 21.85
N PRO A 74 9.89 -9.00 22.20
CA PRO A 74 10.28 -8.64 23.55
C PRO A 74 9.22 -9.10 24.55
N LEU A 75 9.62 -9.81 25.61
CA LEU A 75 8.73 -10.35 26.66
C LEU A 75 8.03 -9.28 27.53
N VAL A 76 7.99 -8.00 27.11
CA VAL A 76 7.87 -6.88 28.05
C VAL A 76 6.45 -6.32 28.17
N ARG A 77 5.55 -6.50 27.19
CA ARG A 77 4.15 -6.06 27.32
C ARG A 77 3.16 -7.21 27.03
N PRO A 78 2.40 -7.68 28.03
CA PRO A 78 1.41 -8.72 27.81
C PRO A 78 0.38 -8.27 26.77
N VAL A 79 -0.13 -9.23 26.00
CA VAL A 79 -1.25 -8.98 25.09
C VAL A 79 -2.49 -8.68 25.94
N PRO A 80 -3.20 -7.56 25.72
CA PRO A 80 -4.42 -7.27 26.45
C PRO A 80 -5.46 -8.39 26.29
N THR A 81 -6.12 -8.77 27.38
CA THR A 81 -7.19 -9.79 27.36
C THR A 81 -8.57 -9.21 27.67
N THR A 82 -8.64 -7.92 28.01
CA THR A 82 -9.86 -7.20 28.35
C THR A 82 -9.93 -5.87 27.61
N LEU A 83 -11.16 -5.38 27.42
CA LEU A 83 -11.42 -4.07 26.83
C LEU A 83 -10.83 -2.97 27.71
N SER A 84 -10.15 -2.02 27.07
CA SER A 84 -9.45 -0.91 27.73
C SER A 84 -9.94 0.45 27.25
N CYS A 85 -10.68 0.51 26.14
CA CYS A 85 -11.20 1.75 25.59
C CYS A 85 -12.64 2.05 26.03
N PRO A 86 -12.98 3.34 26.26
CA PRO A 86 -14.34 3.73 26.60
C PRO A 86 -15.28 3.57 25.40
N ALA A 87 -16.57 3.41 25.71
CA ALA A 87 -17.69 3.11 24.80
C ALA A 87 -17.80 1.63 24.38
N PRO A 88 -18.99 1.00 24.50
CA PRO A 88 -19.16 -0.44 24.34
C PRO A 88 -19.73 -0.83 22.97
N ARG A 89 -19.54 -0.05 21.89
CA ARG A 89 -19.98 -0.53 20.59
C ARG A 89 -19.25 -1.86 20.34
N ARG A 90 -20.00 -2.84 19.87
CA ARG A 90 -19.49 -4.14 19.44
C ARG A 90 -19.78 -4.29 17.97
N ALA A 91 -19.08 -5.22 17.33
CA ALA A 91 -19.46 -5.66 16.00
C ALA A 91 -20.96 -5.98 15.99
N THR A 92 -21.68 -5.35 15.08
CA THR A 92 -23.13 -5.46 14.96
C THR A 92 -23.52 -6.62 14.06
N GLN A 93 -22.63 -7.00 13.15
CA GLN A 93 -22.78 -8.16 12.27
C GLN A 93 -21.62 -9.14 12.48
N PRO A 94 -21.86 -10.46 12.40
CA PRO A 94 -20.80 -11.49 12.48
C PRO A 94 -19.71 -11.38 11.40
N LYS A 95 -19.87 -10.48 10.42
CA LYS A 95 -18.97 -10.28 9.27
C LYS A 95 -18.28 -8.91 9.27
N ASP A 96 -18.49 -8.08 10.28
CA ASP A 96 -17.83 -6.77 10.36
C ASP A 96 -16.31 -6.98 10.45
N THR A 97 -15.61 -6.70 9.34
CA THR A 97 -14.18 -6.95 9.16
C THR A 97 -13.42 -5.63 9.04
N VAL A 98 -12.34 -5.49 9.81
CA VAL A 98 -11.41 -4.38 9.72
C VAL A 98 -10.15 -4.83 8.99
N TYR A 99 -9.79 -4.09 7.95
CA TYR A 99 -8.59 -4.31 7.17
C TYR A 99 -7.57 -3.24 7.54
N ILE A 100 -6.60 -3.59 8.38
CA ILE A 100 -5.52 -2.68 8.76
C ILE A 100 -4.47 -2.68 7.64
N THR A 101 -4.18 -1.49 7.13
CA THR A 101 -3.25 -1.30 6.01
C THR A 101 -2.20 -0.25 6.35
N LEU A 102 -0.96 -0.50 5.96
CA LEU A 102 0.19 0.37 6.22
C LEU A 102 0.90 0.71 4.91
N ASP A 103 0.93 1.98 4.56
CA ASP A 103 1.55 2.49 3.33
C ASP A 103 3.01 2.93 3.60
N ASP A 104 3.70 3.26 2.51
CA ASP A 104 5.05 3.85 2.44
C ASP A 104 6.20 2.96 2.90
N GLY A 105 5.97 1.65 2.97
CA GLY A 105 7.00 0.71 3.40
C GLY A 105 8.06 0.33 2.35
N PRO A 106 9.11 -0.40 2.75
CA PRO A 106 9.40 -0.75 4.13
C PRO A 106 10.27 0.31 4.80
N SER A 107 9.75 0.97 5.84
CA SER A 107 10.60 1.68 6.80
C SER A 107 11.31 0.65 7.68
N ILE A 108 12.59 0.39 7.45
CA ILE A 108 13.32 -0.75 8.05
C ILE A 108 13.16 -0.83 9.58
N ASP A 109 13.53 0.23 10.32
CA ASP A 109 13.44 0.24 11.78
C ASP A 109 11.99 0.13 12.27
N SER A 110 11.06 0.80 11.60
CA SER A 110 9.65 0.77 12.00
C SER A 110 9.01 -0.59 11.71
N ARG A 111 9.38 -1.22 10.57
CA ARG A 111 8.94 -2.55 10.18
C ARG A 111 9.35 -3.59 11.21
N GLU A 112 10.59 -3.53 11.70
CA GLU A 112 11.06 -4.44 12.76
C GLU A 112 10.17 -4.31 14.01
N ASN A 113 9.94 -3.09 14.49
CA ASN A 113 9.08 -2.83 15.66
C ASN A 113 7.66 -3.36 15.44
N ILE A 114 7.06 -3.12 14.27
CA ILE A 114 5.72 -3.59 13.91
C ILE A 114 5.66 -5.11 13.95
N LEU A 115 6.59 -5.80 13.28
CA LEU A 115 6.58 -7.26 13.20
C LEU A 115 6.84 -7.91 14.56
N GLN A 116 7.72 -7.33 15.39
CA GLN A 116 7.91 -7.77 16.78
C GLN A 116 6.61 -7.67 17.59
N ALA A 117 5.85 -6.59 17.44
CA ALA A 117 4.59 -6.41 18.14
C ALA A 117 3.50 -7.37 17.62
N LEU A 118 3.39 -7.53 16.30
CA LEU A 118 2.38 -8.40 15.67
C LEU A 118 2.66 -9.89 15.83
N ALA A 119 3.92 -10.31 16.02
CA ALA A 119 4.28 -11.70 16.30
C ALA A 119 3.61 -12.29 17.56
N LEU A 120 3.08 -11.42 18.44
CA LEU A 120 2.38 -11.80 19.65
C LEU A 120 0.89 -12.14 19.44
N ILE A 121 0.36 -11.92 18.23
CA ILE A 121 -1.05 -12.12 17.90
C ILE A 121 -1.21 -12.87 16.55
N PRO A 122 -2.32 -13.62 16.34
CA PRO A 122 -2.55 -14.36 15.09
C PRO A 122 -3.08 -13.48 13.94
N GLU A 123 -3.48 -12.25 14.20
CA GLU A 123 -4.00 -11.33 13.18
C GLU A 123 -2.92 -10.87 12.21
N ARG A 124 -3.34 -10.59 10.97
CA ARG A 124 -2.49 -10.17 9.86
C ARG A 124 -2.98 -8.84 9.32
N VAL A 125 -2.06 -8.12 8.67
CA VAL A 125 -2.27 -6.77 8.14
C VAL A 125 -1.68 -6.68 6.73
N THR A 126 -2.05 -5.67 5.97
CA THR A 126 -1.52 -5.44 4.62
C THR A 126 -0.52 -4.29 4.63
N PHE A 127 0.62 -4.48 3.97
CA PHE A 127 1.60 -3.44 3.70
C PHE A 127 1.57 -3.07 2.22
N PHE A 128 1.42 -1.79 1.92
CA PHE A 128 1.58 -1.23 0.59
C PHE A 128 3.00 -0.68 0.48
N GLU A 129 3.81 -1.33 -0.36
CA GLU A 129 5.26 -1.15 -0.43
C GLU A 129 5.63 -0.16 -1.55
N SER A 130 6.46 0.82 -1.20
CA SER A 130 7.02 1.82 -2.11
C SER A 130 8.50 1.50 -2.37
N SER A 131 8.88 1.35 -3.64
CA SER A 131 10.24 0.87 -3.96
C SER A 131 11.35 1.90 -3.70
N TYR A 132 11.03 3.17 -3.50
CA TYR A 132 12.00 4.19 -3.11
C TYR A 132 12.67 3.89 -1.77
N ASN A 133 12.11 3.00 -0.95
CA ASN A 133 12.67 2.55 0.32
C ASN A 133 13.61 1.34 0.19
N ILE A 134 13.73 0.74 -1.00
CA ILE A 134 14.62 -0.42 -1.20
C ILE A 134 16.07 -0.04 -0.89
N CYS A 135 16.43 1.19 -1.24
CA CYS A 135 17.76 1.74 -1.08
C CYS A 135 17.80 2.75 0.08
N PRO A 136 18.79 2.65 0.98
CA PRO A 136 19.02 3.68 1.98
C PRO A 136 19.24 5.05 1.32
N GLN A 137 18.50 6.06 1.73
CA GLN A 137 18.60 7.39 1.14
C GLN A 137 19.81 8.17 1.68
N GLU A 138 20.89 8.23 0.90
CA GLU A 138 21.97 9.19 1.12
C GLU A 138 21.71 10.46 0.28
N GLY A 139 20.83 11.35 0.75
CA GLY A 139 20.71 12.72 0.22
C GLY A 139 19.68 12.96 -0.91
N GLY A 140 18.70 12.06 -1.09
CA GLY A 140 17.59 12.23 -2.02
C GLY A 140 16.86 10.91 -2.30
N LEU A 141 15.79 10.95 -3.11
CA LEU A 141 15.10 9.77 -3.66
C LEU A 141 15.99 9.09 -4.72
N THR A 142 17.12 8.52 -4.29
CA THR A 142 17.95 7.68 -5.16
C THR A 142 17.32 6.30 -5.21
N LEU A 143 16.61 6.00 -6.29
CA LEU A 143 15.93 4.73 -6.48
C LEU A 143 16.90 3.57 -6.84
N ASP A 144 18.22 3.79 -6.83
CA ASP A 144 19.18 2.73 -7.17
C ASP A 144 20.39 2.75 -6.23
N CYS A 145 20.84 1.56 -5.87
CA CYS A 145 21.92 1.33 -4.92
C CYS A 145 22.56 -0.03 -5.20
N ASN A 146 23.74 -0.24 -4.63
CA ASN A 146 24.41 -1.54 -4.72
C ASN A 146 23.56 -2.66 -4.09
N ASP A 147 23.74 -3.89 -4.56
CA ASP A 147 22.94 -5.02 -4.09
C ASP A 147 23.10 -5.27 -2.58
N SER A 148 24.27 -5.01 -2.00
CA SER A 148 24.48 -5.16 -0.54
C SER A 148 23.62 -4.22 0.30
N ALA A 149 23.23 -3.06 -0.22
CA ALA A 149 22.38 -2.11 0.47
C ALA A 149 20.91 -2.56 0.50
N LYS A 150 20.54 -3.55 -0.33
CA LYS A 150 19.17 -4.08 -0.43
C LYS A 150 18.88 -5.18 0.61
N THR A 151 19.90 -5.68 1.31
CA THR A 151 19.77 -6.80 2.27
C THR A 151 18.73 -6.53 3.35
N ALA A 152 18.74 -5.35 3.97
CA ALA A 152 17.78 -5.01 5.04
C ALA A 152 16.33 -5.02 4.53
N THR A 153 16.11 -4.55 3.30
CA THR A 153 14.80 -4.59 2.63
C THR A 153 14.36 -6.04 2.38
N ILE A 154 15.26 -6.89 1.88
CA ILE A 154 14.97 -8.31 1.66
C ILE A 154 14.61 -8.99 2.99
N GLU A 155 15.36 -8.75 4.06
CA GLU A 155 15.07 -9.28 5.40
C GLU A 155 13.70 -8.82 5.91
N ALA A 156 13.40 -7.52 5.80
CA ALA A 156 12.13 -6.93 6.21
C ALA A 156 10.92 -7.55 5.47
N TRP A 157 11.00 -7.69 4.15
CA TRP A 157 9.94 -8.35 3.38
C TRP A 157 9.84 -9.85 3.70
N SER A 158 10.97 -10.52 3.87
CA SER A 158 11.00 -11.94 4.25
C SER A 158 10.30 -12.19 5.58
N TRP A 159 10.60 -11.37 6.59
CA TRP A 159 9.91 -11.42 7.88
C TRP A 159 8.42 -11.12 7.75
N THR A 160 8.06 -10.14 6.93
CA THR A 160 6.66 -9.78 6.68
C THR A 160 5.88 -10.98 6.09
N ILE A 161 6.47 -11.64 5.08
CA ILE A 161 5.91 -12.81 4.40
C ILE A 161 5.81 -14.01 5.34
N LYS A 162 6.89 -14.33 6.09
CA LYS A 162 6.90 -15.43 7.08
C LYS A 162 5.93 -15.18 8.24
N GLY A 163 5.72 -13.91 8.60
CA GLY A 163 4.68 -13.49 9.54
C GLY A 163 3.26 -13.70 9.01
N GLY A 164 3.08 -13.97 7.71
CA GLY A 164 1.79 -14.16 7.07
C GLY A 164 1.07 -12.85 6.73
N HIS A 165 1.76 -11.72 6.79
CA HIS A 165 1.22 -10.43 6.38
C HIS A 165 1.20 -10.31 4.85
N MET A 166 0.32 -9.45 4.34
CA MET A 166 0.19 -9.22 2.90
C MET A 166 1.09 -8.09 2.44
N LEU A 167 1.72 -8.25 1.27
CA LEU A 167 2.40 -7.18 0.54
C LEU A 167 1.59 -6.79 -0.71
N ALA A 168 1.55 -5.51 -1.03
CA ALA A 168 0.87 -4.95 -2.21
C ALA A 168 1.62 -3.73 -2.75
N ALA A 169 1.34 -3.33 -3.99
CA ALA A 169 2.09 -2.26 -4.65
C ALA A 169 1.67 -0.85 -4.21
N HIS A 170 2.65 0.00 -3.94
CA HIS A 170 2.48 1.43 -3.68
C HIS A 170 3.37 2.33 -4.53
N SER A 171 3.67 1.89 -5.76
CA SER A 171 4.56 2.53 -6.75
C SER A 171 6.06 2.43 -6.46
N ASP A 172 6.85 2.88 -7.42
CA ASP A 172 8.30 3.02 -7.27
C ASP A 172 8.63 4.30 -6.49
N SER A 173 8.10 5.45 -6.91
CA SER A 173 8.54 6.76 -6.42
C SER A 173 7.59 7.49 -5.46
N HIS A 174 6.45 6.87 -5.16
CA HIS A 174 5.33 7.51 -4.46
C HIS A 174 4.73 8.73 -5.20
N MET A 175 5.01 8.87 -6.51
CA MET A 175 4.56 10.00 -7.34
C MET A 175 4.95 11.37 -6.76
N PHE A 176 6.01 11.43 -5.95
CA PHE A 176 6.37 12.61 -5.18
C PHE A 176 6.90 13.73 -6.07
N ASP A 177 6.47 14.98 -5.87
CA ASP A 177 7.06 16.18 -6.47
C ASP A 177 7.88 16.95 -5.42
N PRO A 178 9.21 17.02 -5.56
CA PRO A 178 10.08 17.68 -4.58
C PRO A 178 9.86 19.20 -4.49
N SER A 179 9.24 19.83 -5.50
CA SER A 179 8.97 21.27 -5.49
C SER A 179 7.80 21.65 -4.59
N THR A 180 6.85 20.74 -4.39
CA THR A 180 5.65 20.94 -3.58
C THR A 180 5.64 20.11 -2.30
N GLY A 181 6.41 19.03 -2.24
CA GLY A 181 6.40 18.07 -1.15
C GLY A 181 5.15 17.18 -1.13
N LEU A 182 4.41 17.12 -2.24
CA LEU A 182 3.15 16.38 -2.36
C LEU A 182 3.22 15.39 -3.52
N CYS A 183 2.28 14.44 -3.58
CA CYS A 183 2.10 13.63 -4.78
C CYS A 183 1.60 14.52 -5.94
N ASP A 184 2.25 14.44 -7.09
CA ASP A 184 1.85 15.09 -8.34
C ASP A 184 2.12 14.12 -9.49
N TYR A 185 1.05 13.51 -9.99
CA TYR A 185 1.12 12.50 -11.04
C TYR A 185 1.47 13.10 -12.40
N GLY A 186 1.22 14.39 -12.61
CA GLY A 186 1.56 15.08 -13.84
C GLY A 186 3.05 15.42 -13.95
N LYS A 187 3.69 15.76 -12.82
CA LYS A 187 5.11 16.15 -12.78
C LYS A 187 6.02 15.00 -12.41
N MET A 188 5.72 14.33 -11.28
CA MET A 188 6.60 13.40 -10.58
C MET A 188 8.03 13.94 -10.34
N SER A 189 8.80 13.30 -9.46
CA SER A 189 10.14 13.79 -9.13
C SER A 189 11.09 13.62 -10.31
N ALA A 190 11.78 14.69 -10.68
CA ALA A 190 12.92 14.61 -11.61
C ALA A 190 14.10 13.79 -11.04
N CYS A 191 14.12 13.56 -9.72
CA CYS A 191 15.09 12.65 -9.07
C CYS A 191 14.79 11.17 -9.35
N ASN A 192 13.60 10.84 -9.88
CA ASN A 192 13.28 9.50 -10.35
C ASN A 192 14.00 9.24 -11.67
N VAL A 193 15.32 9.07 -11.61
CA VAL A 193 16.08 8.61 -12.75
C VAL A 193 15.70 7.16 -12.98
N VAL A 194 14.82 6.91 -13.96
CA VAL A 194 14.40 5.56 -14.33
C VAL A 194 15.62 4.83 -14.89
N PRO A 195 16.09 3.75 -14.23
CA PRO A 195 17.23 3.00 -14.74
C PRO A 195 16.99 2.49 -16.18
N PRO A 196 18.02 2.46 -17.04
CA PRO A 196 17.87 2.13 -18.46
C PRO A 196 17.10 0.83 -18.73
N GLN A 197 17.23 -0.17 -17.85
CA GLN A 197 16.52 -1.45 -17.96
C GLN A 197 14.99 -1.33 -17.91
N TYR A 198 14.43 -0.27 -17.28
CA TYR A 198 12.98 -0.07 -17.21
C TYR A 198 12.47 0.94 -18.26
N THR A 199 13.32 1.48 -19.12
CA THR A 199 12.91 2.47 -20.14
C THR A 199 11.78 1.92 -21.02
N ALA A 200 11.80 0.62 -21.33
CA ALA A 200 10.77 -0.05 -22.11
C ALA A 200 9.39 -0.06 -21.44
N CYS A 201 9.34 0.07 -20.10
CA CYS A 201 8.09 0.12 -19.33
C CYS A 201 7.46 1.52 -19.33
N GLY A 202 8.20 2.54 -19.78
CA GLY A 202 7.79 3.93 -19.83
C GLY A 202 8.07 4.71 -18.54
N THR A 203 7.79 6.02 -18.58
CA THR A 203 8.02 6.97 -17.48
C THR A 203 6.71 7.53 -16.89
N SER A 204 5.56 7.05 -17.35
CA SER A 204 4.26 7.50 -16.86
C SER A 204 4.01 7.09 -15.41
N PRO A 205 3.02 7.69 -14.72
CA PRO A 205 2.56 7.22 -13.42
C PRO A 205 2.10 5.75 -13.42
N VAL A 206 1.47 5.28 -14.50
CA VAL A 206 1.12 3.86 -14.66
C VAL A 206 2.40 3.00 -14.67
N SER A 207 3.40 3.45 -15.42
CA SER A 207 4.72 2.79 -15.45
C SER A 207 5.43 2.83 -14.10
N ASP A 208 5.19 3.84 -13.27
CA ASP A 208 5.74 3.91 -11.91
C ASP A 208 5.20 2.82 -10.99
N MET A 209 3.91 2.48 -11.12
CA MET A 209 3.31 1.34 -10.43
C MET A 209 3.93 0.02 -10.89
N VAL A 210 4.13 -0.13 -12.20
CA VAL A 210 4.81 -1.29 -12.81
C VAL A 210 6.25 -1.43 -12.30
N ARG A 211 7.02 -0.34 -12.31
CA ARG A 211 8.39 -0.35 -11.81
C ARG A 211 8.47 -0.74 -10.35
N GLY A 212 7.54 -0.28 -9.51
CA GLY A 212 7.51 -0.67 -8.11
C GLY A 212 7.37 -2.18 -7.92
N ALA A 213 6.46 -2.82 -8.66
CA ALA A 213 6.29 -4.27 -8.61
C ALA A 213 7.49 -5.04 -9.20
N LEU A 214 8.11 -4.54 -10.27
CA LEU A 214 9.33 -5.12 -10.84
C LEU A 214 10.49 -5.08 -9.85
N ARG A 215 10.71 -3.93 -9.21
CA ARG A 215 11.81 -3.73 -8.26
C ARG A 215 11.69 -4.65 -7.04
N PHE A 216 10.48 -4.89 -6.56
CA PHE A 216 10.24 -5.94 -5.56
C PHE A 216 10.74 -7.29 -6.05
N GLN A 217 10.34 -7.72 -7.25
CA GLN A 217 10.74 -9.03 -7.80
C GLN A 217 12.25 -9.15 -8.00
N GLU A 218 12.87 -8.13 -8.59
CA GLU A 218 14.31 -8.13 -8.86
C GLU A 218 15.13 -8.10 -7.58
N THR A 219 14.68 -7.33 -6.58
CA THR A 219 15.34 -7.29 -5.27
C THR A 219 15.22 -8.63 -4.55
N MET A 220 14.03 -9.25 -4.55
CA MET A 220 13.85 -10.57 -3.94
C MET A 220 14.58 -11.69 -4.70
N ALA A 221 14.83 -11.53 -6.01
CA ALA A 221 15.62 -12.48 -6.80
C ALA A 221 17.12 -12.50 -6.42
N LEU A 222 17.61 -11.47 -5.71
CA LEU A 222 18.96 -11.47 -5.16
C LEU A 222 19.10 -12.43 -3.98
N ALA A 223 18.02 -12.80 -3.29
CA ALA A 223 18.08 -13.70 -2.15
C ALA A 223 18.39 -15.14 -2.56
N ASP A 224 19.16 -15.84 -1.73
CA ASP A 224 19.37 -17.29 -1.89
C ASP A 224 18.08 -18.10 -1.65
N ASP A 225 17.96 -19.25 -2.31
CA ASP A 225 16.76 -20.10 -2.19
C ASP A 225 16.61 -20.68 -0.76
N SER A 226 17.70 -20.71 0.03
CA SER A 226 17.70 -21.07 1.45
C SER A 226 16.89 -20.12 2.32
N LEU A 227 16.55 -18.91 1.84
CA LEU A 227 15.65 -17.99 2.53
C LEU A 227 14.27 -18.61 2.82
N TRP A 228 13.82 -19.50 1.94
CA TRP A 228 12.52 -20.17 2.00
C TRP A 228 12.67 -21.67 2.35
N GLU A 229 12.65 -21.90 3.67
CA GLU A 229 12.77 -23.15 4.44
C GLU A 229 11.92 -24.29 3.88
N THR A 230 10.63 -23.96 3.71
CA THR A 230 9.54 -24.91 3.58
C THR A 230 8.72 -24.68 2.32
N ALA A 231 7.90 -25.67 1.92
CA ALA A 231 7.00 -25.51 0.79
C ALA A 231 5.94 -24.43 1.05
N GLU A 232 5.50 -24.30 2.31
CA GLU A 232 4.56 -23.29 2.76
C GLU A 232 5.14 -21.88 2.66
N GLU A 233 6.40 -21.70 3.06
CA GLU A 233 7.11 -20.42 2.93
C GLU A 233 7.29 -20.01 1.46
N ARG A 234 7.65 -20.96 0.58
CA ARG A 234 7.75 -20.71 -0.86
C ARG A 234 6.40 -20.34 -1.47
N ALA A 235 5.32 -21.04 -1.07
CA ALA A 235 3.98 -20.72 -1.52
C ALA A 235 3.52 -19.33 -1.02
N ALA A 236 3.88 -18.96 0.22
CA ALA A 236 3.61 -17.62 0.75
C ALA A 236 4.37 -16.54 -0.02
N PHE A 237 5.64 -16.76 -0.36
CA PHE A 237 6.41 -15.86 -1.21
C PHE A 237 5.78 -15.70 -2.60
N GLU A 238 5.46 -16.80 -3.28
CA GLU A 238 4.82 -16.73 -4.61
C GLU A 238 3.46 -16.03 -4.55
N LYS A 239 2.70 -16.23 -3.47
CA LYS A 239 1.46 -15.48 -3.22
C LYS A 239 1.73 -13.97 -3.14
N GLN A 240 2.72 -13.54 -2.36
CA GLN A 240 3.03 -12.10 -2.24
C GLN A 240 3.62 -11.53 -3.54
N ARG A 241 4.45 -12.28 -4.26
CA ARG A 241 4.93 -11.92 -5.60
C ARG A 241 3.76 -11.63 -6.53
N ARG A 242 2.73 -12.49 -6.52
CA ARG A 242 1.50 -12.25 -7.29
C ARG A 242 0.70 -11.07 -6.74
N ASN A 243 0.60 -10.91 -5.42
CA ASN A 243 -0.15 -9.80 -4.83
C ASN A 243 0.41 -8.43 -5.24
N MET A 244 1.74 -8.28 -5.34
CA MET A 244 2.37 -7.05 -5.86
C MET A 244 1.85 -6.68 -7.26
N TRP A 245 1.40 -7.64 -8.07
CA TRP A 245 0.87 -7.44 -9.42
C TRP A 245 -0.66 -7.45 -9.54
N MET A 246 -1.36 -7.70 -8.44
CA MET A 246 -2.82 -7.85 -8.40
C MET A 246 -3.51 -6.87 -7.46
N TYR A 247 -2.82 -6.38 -6.43
CA TYR A 247 -3.33 -5.41 -5.48
C TYR A 247 -2.42 -4.18 -5.44
N ALA A 248 -3.04 -3.01 -5.48
CA ALA A 248 -2.35 -1.74 -5.40
C ALA A 248 -3.14 -0.75 -4.55
N ARG A 249 -2.42 0.21 -3.98
CA ARG A 249 -2.98 1.48 -3.55
C ARG A 249 -2.19 2.57 -4.25
N LEU A 250 -2.89 3.54 -4.81
CA LEU A 250 -2.25 4.67 -5.47
C LEU A 250 -1.78 5.68 -4.41
N PRO A 251 -0.52 6.15 -4.45
CA PRO A 251 -0.03 7.22 -3.61
C PRO A 251 -0.99 8.41 -3.52
N CYS A 252 -1.25 8.88 -2.30
CA CYS A 252 -2.14 10.01 -2.01
C CYS A 252 -3.56 9.93 -2.62
N SER A 253 -4.08 8.74 -2.97
CA SER A 253 -5.30 8.63 -3.78
C SER A 253 -6.29 7.62 -3.18
N ASN A 254 -7.43 8.12 -2.69
CA ASN A 254 -8.53 7.26 -2.21
C ASN A 254 -9.42 6.84 -3.39
N VAL A 255 -8.85 5.99 -4.25
CA VAL A 255 -9.49 5.46 -5.46
C VAL A 255 -9.65 3.96 -5.35
N TRP A 256 -10.84 3.50 -5.73
CA TRP A 256 -11.23 2.10 -5.68
C TRP A 256 -11.56 1.62 -7.08
N ARG A 257 -10.91 0.54 -7.50
CA ARG A 257 -11.27 -0.27 -8.67
C ARG A 257 -11.18 -1.72 -8.25
N MET A 258 -12.32 -2.33 -7.98
CA MET A 258 -12.39 -3.66 -7.38
C MET A 258 -12.98 -4.67 -8.36
N ALA A 259 -12.56 -5.93 -8.22
CA ALA A 259 -13.26 -7.03 -8.86
C ALA A 259 -14.73 -7.05 -8.41
N GLY A 260 -15.65 -7.40 -9.31
CA GLY A 260 -17.10 -7.31 -9.05
C GLY A 260 -17.75 -5.98 -9.42
N GLY A 261 -16.97 -4.99 -9.88
CA GLY A 261 -17.50 -3.75 -10.46
C GLY A 261 -17.70 -2.60 -9.46
N TYR A 262 -17.27 -2.76 -8.21
CA TYR A 262 -17.24 -1.66 -7.25
C TYR A 262 -16.14 -0.66 -7.64
N ASN A 263 -16.55 0.57 -7.90
CA ASN A 263 -15.67 1.69 -8.23
C ASN A 263 -16.08 2.92 -7.40
N ALA A 264 -15.11 3.59 -6.80
CA ALA A 264 -15.35 4.80 -6.03
C ALA A 264 -14.12 5.70 -6.05
N ASP A 265 -14.36 7.00 -6.05
CA ASP A 265 -13.34 8.04 -6.07
C ASP A 265 -13.66 9.02 -4.95
N GLY A 266 -12.71 9.36 -4.09
CA GLY A 266 -12.98 10.25 -2.97
C GLY A 266 -11.73 10.87 -2.35
N GLY A 267 -11.95 11.65 -1.29
CA GLY A 267 -10.86 12.21 -0.48
C GLY A 267 -9.98 13.23 -1.21
N TRP A 268 -10.49 13.90 -2.25
CA TRP A 268 -9.68 14.76 -3.11
C TRP A 268 -9.24 16.08 -2.48
N GLY A 269 -9.90 16.53 -1.41
CA GLY A 269 -9.60 17.81 -0.77
C GLY A 269 -9.46 18.96 -1.76
N ASP A 270 -8.33 19.67 -1.71
CA ASP A 270 -7.99 20.79 -2.61
C ASP A 270 -7.21 20.34 -3.86
N THR A 271 -7.16 19.05 -4.17
CA THR A 271 -6.46 18.51 -5.35
C THR A 271 -7.06 19.09 -6.63
N PRO A 272 -6.25 19.67 -7.54
CA PRO A 272 -6.76 20.21 -8.80
C PRO A 272 -7.45 19.15 -9.67
N ALA A 273 -8.53 19.53 -10.37
CA ALA A 273 -9.32 18.60 -11.18
C ALA A 273 -8.51 17.81 -12.23
N ALA A 274 -7.48 18.44 -12.82
CA ALA A 274 -6.59 17.76 -13.77
C ALA A 274 -5.73 16.68 -13.11
N GLU A 275 -5.24 16.94 -11.89
CA GLU A 275 -4.49 15.97 -11.09
C GLU A 275 -5.42 14.85 -10.62
N THR A 276 -6.64 15.16 -10.16
CA THR A 276 -7.67 14.17 -9.83
C THR A 276 -7.97 13.25 -11.01
N ALA A 277 -8.20 13.81 -12.21
CA ALA A 277 -8.45 13.02 -13.42
C ALA A 277 -7.26 12.11 -13.77
N THR A 278 -6.04 12.57 -13.53
CA THR A 278 -4.82 11.79 -13.79
C THR A 278 -4.71 10.61 -12.83
N ARG A 279 -4.94 10.83 -11.53
CA ARG A 279 -4.94 9.78 -10.50
C ARG A 279 -6.00 8.71 -10.78
N ILE A 280 -7.21 9.13 -11.14
CA ILE A 280 -8.29 8.23 -11.58
C ILE A 280 -7.88 7.44 -12.83
N GLY A 281 -7.33 8.12 -13.84
CA GLY A 281 -6.89 7.50 -15.08
C GLY A 281 -5.78 6.46 -14.87
N VAL A 282 -4.90 6.64 -13.87
CA VAL A 282 -3.93 5.61 -13.48
C VAL A 282 -4.66 4.38 -12.94
N ALA A 283 -5.58 4.54 -11.99
CA ALA A 283 -6.33 3.41 -11.44
C ALA A 283 -7.10 2.64 -12.53
N ASP A 284 -7.71 3.36 -13.47
CA ASP A 284 -8.40 2.76 -14.62
C ASP A 284 -7.43 1.97 -15.52
N ALA A 285 -6.24 2.50 -15.80
CA ALA A 285 -5.21 1.81 -16.59
C ALA A 285 -4.65 0.56 -15.88
N LEU A 286 -4.43 0.63 -14.57
CA LEU A 286 -4.05 -0.53 -13.77
C LEU A 286 -5.14 -1.61 -13.81
N PHE A 287 -6.40 -1.22 -13.67
CA PHE A 287 -7.54 -2.13 -13.72
C PHE A 287 -7.79 -2.72 -15.11
N ALA A 288 -7.44 -2.02 -16.19
CA ALA A 288 -7.51 -2.56 -17.55
C ALA A 288 -6.56 -3.76 -17.77
N GLY A 289 -5.48 -3.86 -16.99
CA GLY A 289 -4.57 -5.02 -16.99
C GLY A 289 -3.64 -5.14 -18.19
N THR A 290 -3.62 -4.15 -19.10
CA THR A 290 -2.83 -4.16 -20.34
C THR A 290 -1.51 -3.36 -20.21
N ASN A 291 -0.91 -3.38 -19.03
CA ASN A 291 0.27 -2.58 -18.72
C ASN A 291 1.54 -3.24 -19.29
N VAL A 292 2.39 -2.43 -19.92
CA VAL A 292 3.70 -2.87 -20.44
C VAL A 292 4.57 -3.35 -19.28
N CYS A 293 5.39 -4.38 -19.49
CA CYS A 293 6.27 -5.02 -18.51
C CYS A 293 5.59 -5.75 -17.34
N LYS A 294 4.26 -5.89 -17.32
CA LYS A 294 3.62 -6.86 -16.44
C LYS A 294 4.04 -8.29 -16.88
N PRO A 295 4.33 -9.22 -15.95
CA PRO A 295 4.73 -10.59 -16.30
C PRO A 295 3.72 -11.25 -17.24
N ASP A 296 4.21 -12.03 -18.20
CA ASP A 296 3.38 -12.65 -19.24
C ASP A 296 2.23 -13.47 -18.66
N GLU A 297 2.45 -14.18 -17.55
CA GLU A 297 1.43 -14.98 -16.88
C GLU A 297 0.31 -14.16 -16.21
N LEU A 298 0.53 -12.85 -16.05
CA LEU A 298 -0.42 -11.90 -15.45
C LEU A 298 -0.93 -10.86 -16.46
N GLN A 299 -0.52 -10.93 -17.73
CA GLN A 299 -1.03 -10.04 -18.77
C GLN A 299 -2.56 -10.15 -18.90
N GLY A 300 -3.23 -8.99 -19.02
CA GLY A 300 -4.69 -8.90 -19.05
C GLY A 300 -5.38 -9.12 -17.70
N GLN A 301 -4.66 -9.47 -16.63
CA GLN A 301 -5.23 -9.50 -15.29
C GLN A 301 -5.27 -8.08 -14.69
N PRO A 302 -6.38 -7.64 -14.09
CA PRO A 302 -6.49 -6.32 -13.49
C PRO A 302 -5.60 -6.21 -12.25
N TRP A 303 -5.05 -5.02 -12.00
CA TRP A 303 -4.73 -4.59 -10.65
C TRP A 303 -6.00 -4.05 -10.01
N VAL A 304 -6.40 -4.58 -8.84
CA VAL A 304 -7.39 -3.88 -8.03
C VAL A 304 -6.70 -2.72 -7.31
N SER A 305 -7.35 -1.57 -7.29
CA SER A 305 -6.94 -0.42 -6.49
C SER A 305 -7.84 -0.29 -5.28
N VAL A 306 -7.24 -0.11 -4.10
CA VAL A 306 -7.94 -0.07 -2.82
C VAL A 306 -7.64 1.25 -2.13
N GLY A 307 -8.67 2.06 -1.90
CA GLY A 307 -8.57 3.25 -1.07
C GLY A 307 -8.65 2.93 0.42
N TRP A 308 -9.23 3.84 1.20
CA TRP A 308 -9.45 3.68 2.65
C TRP A 308 -10.76 4.32 3.10
N ASP A 309 -11.29 3.88 4.23
CA ASP A 309 -12.47 4.49 4.86
C ASP A 309 -12.06 5.50 5.93
N VAL A 310 -11.04 5.16 6.70
CA VAL A 310 -10.53 5.96 7.81
C VAL A 310 -9.00 5.97 7.76
N GLU A 311 -8.42 7.07 8.21
CA GLU A 311 -6.97 7.25 8.23
C GLU A 311 -6.49 7.49 9.66
N TRP A 312 -5.42 6.78 10.02
CA TRP A 312 -4.77 6.84 11.31
C TRP A 312 -3.44 7.58 11.19
N ILE A 313 -3.52 8.91 11.31
CA ILE A 313 -2.38 9.82 11.18
C ILE A 313 -2.21 10.65 12.45
N TRP A 314 -0.97 10.90 12.85
CA TRP A 314 -0.62 11.82 13.93
C TRP A 314 0.76 12.47 13.68
N THR A 315 0.88 13.76 14.00
CA THR A 315 2.17 14.48 13.93
C THR A 315 3.06 14.16 15.13
N GLU A 316 2.45 14.04 16.31
CA GLU A 316 3.13 13.70 17.56
C GLU A 316 2.21 12.77 18.37
N LEU A 317 2.76 11.64 18.82
CA LEU A 317 2.04 10.73 19.70
C LEU A 317 2.27 11.12 21.16
N LYS A 318 1.28 11.77 21.76
CA LYS A 318 1.36 12.22 23.17
C LYS A 318 0.94 11.15 24.16
N ASP A 319 -0.16 10.46 23.87
CA ASP A 319 -0.73 9.41 24.71
C ASP A 319 -1.12 8.21 23.83
N PRO A 320 -0.33 7.12 23.83
CA PRO A 320 -0.64 5.93 23.06
C PRO A 320 -1.99 5.29 23.41
N GLN A 321 -2.42 5.32 24.67
CA GLN A 321 -3.68 4.71 25.08
C GLN A 321 -4.86 5.54 24.59
N ALA A 322 -4.80 6.87 24.74
CA ALA A 322 -5.85 7.76 24.24
C ALA A 322 -5.95 7.67 22.71
N GLU A 323 -4.82 7.63 22.00
CA GLU A 323 -4.80 7.57 20.54
C GLU A 323 -5.33 6.23 20.02
N LYS A 324 -4.93 5.11 20.64
CA LYS A 324 -5.54 3.80 20.37
C LYS A 324 -7.07 3.86 20.50
N CYS A 325 -7.57 4.41 21.62
CA CYS A 325 -9.01 4.46 21.87
C CYS A 325 -9.75 5.42 20.95
N ARG A 326 -9.12 6.52 20.54
CA ARG A 326 -9.63 7.39 19.48
C ARG A 326 -9.82 6.60 18.18
N MET A 327 -8.82 5.82 17.79
CA MET A 327 -8.89 5.04 16.55
C MET A 327 -9.93 3.92 16.61
N VAL A 328 -10.09 3.24 17.74
CA VAL A 328 -11.20 2.29 17.97
C VAL A 328 -12.53 2.97 17.68
N GLN A 329 -12.78 4.14 18.28
CA GLN A 329 -14.03 4.88 18.09
C GLN A 329 -14.23 5.34 16.64
N VAL A 330 -13.15 5.73 15.94
CA VAL A 330 -13.23 6.10 14.52
C VAL A 330 -13.64 4.90 13.66
N VAL A 331 -13.03 3.73 13.86
CA VAL A 331 -13.42 2.48 13.16
C VAL A 331 -14.87 2.13 13.46
N GLU A 332 -15.24 2.17 14.74
CA GLU A 332 -16.61 1.91 15.18
C GLU A 332 -17.59 2.87 14.52
N ASN A 333 -17.34 4.18 14.54
CA ASN A 333 -18.24 5.16 13.91
C ASN A 333 -18.36 4.96 12.40
N GLU A 334 -17.30 4.49 11.75
CA GLU A 334 -17.34 4.22 10.31
C GLU A 334 -18.29 3.08 9.96
N PHE A 335 -18.40 2.02 10.76
CA PHE A 335 -19.42 0.99 10.54
C PHE A 335 -20.86 1.51 10.66
N ASP A 336 -21.10 2.54 11.49
CA ASP A 336 -22.43 3.16 11.65
C ASP A 336 -22.68 4.34 10.70
N ARG A 337 -21.71 4.71 9.87
CA ARG A 337 -21.84 5.85 8.99
C ARG A 337 -22.99 5.62 8.00
N GLY A 338 -24.01 6.47 8.08
CA GLY A 338 -25.12 6.46 7.13
C GLY A 338 -24.65 6.78 5.71
N GLY A 339 -25.25 6.13 4.71
CA GLY A 339 -24.96 6.38 3.30
C GLY A 339 -23.72 5.68 2.74
N ARG A 340 -23.13 4.73 3.48
CA ARG A 340 -22.10 3.83 2.94
C ARG A 340 -22.64 2.98 1.81
N ASP A 341 -21.76 2.63 0.87
CA ASP A 341 -22.08 1.66 -0.17
C ASP A 341 -22.40 0.31 0.46
N VAL A 342 -23.51 -0.29 0.04
CA VAL A 342 -24.02 -1.56 0.57
C VAL A 342 -23.04 -2.71 0.35
N GLN A 343 -22.24 -2.69 -0.72
CA GLN A 343 -21.20 -3.70 -0.99
C GLN A 343 -20.08 -3.64 0.07
N ARG A 344 -19.87 -2.49 0.71
CA ARG A 344 -18.81 -2.29 1.72
C ARG A 344 -19.34 -2.13 3.14
N ALA A 345 -20.63 -2.40 3.37
CA ALA A 345 -21.27 -2.16 4.66
C ALA A 345 -20.58 -2.88 5.84
N ASN A 346 -20.03 -4.08 5.59
CA ASN A 346 -19.36 -4.91 6.61
C ASN A 346 -17.82 -4.83 6.56
N ALA A 347 -17.25 -3.86 5.84
CA ALA A 347 -15.79 -3.71 5.73
C ALA A 347 -15.37 -2.30 6.14
N VAL A 348 -14.30 -2.16 6.89
CA VAL A 348 -13.62 -0.88 7.13
C VAL A 348 -12.15 -1.04 6.81
N VAL A 349 -11.64 -0.26 5.86
CA VAL A 349 -10.22 -0.22 5.53
C VAL A 349 -9.57 0.95 6.26
N VAL A 350 -8.61 0.64 7.13
CA VAL A 350 -7.84 1.62 7.91
C VAL A 350 -6.50 1.86 7.22
N LEU A 351 -6.24 3.10 6.81
CA LEU A 351 -4.94 3.55 6.35
C LEU A 351 -4.09 4.00 7.54
N GLY A 352 -2.86 3.52 7.62
CA GLY A 352 -1.78 4.11 8.41
C GLY A 352 -0.48 4.07 7.60
N HIS A 353 0.63 4.50 8.18
CA HIS A 353 1.93 4.49 7.50
C HIS A 353 2.97 3.83 8.40
N ASP A 354 3.81 2.97 7.83
CA ASP A 354 4.70 2.14 8.65
C ASP A 354 5.75 2.96 9.42
N TYR A 355 6.23 4.07 8.85
CA TYR A 355 7.20 4.98 9.47
C TYR A 355 6.71 5.62 10.79
N HIS A 356 5.40 5.64 11.04
CA HIS A 356 4.88 6.17 12.31
C HIS A 356 5.26 5.29 13.51
N TYR A 357 5.61 4.01 13.28
CA TYR A 357 5.83 3.01 14.32
C TYR A 357 7.32 2.78 14.63
N ASN A 358 8.12 3.84 14.56
CA ASN A 358 9.57 3.83 14.79
C ASN A 358 10.03 3.49 16.23
N THR A 359 9.12 3.10 17.12
CA THR A 359 9.44 2.56 18.44
C THR A 359 8.50 1.40 18.77
N LEU A 360 8.99 0.47 19.60
CA LEU A 360 8.18 -0.67 20.05
C LEU A 360 6.90 -0.26 20.77
N GLU A 361 6.90 0.88 21.49
CA GLU A 361 5.67 1.39 22.13
C GLU A 361 4.60 1.76 21.11
N LYS A 362 4.98 2.46 20.03
CA LYS A 362 4.06 2.82 18.96
C LYS A 362 3.58 1.57 18.23
N ALA A 363 4.47 0.63 17.92
CA ALA A 363 4.08 -0.64 17.31
C ALA A 363 3.17 -1.48 18.22
N THR A 364 3.39 -1.43 19.54
CA THR A 364 2.51 -2.08 20.53
C THR A 364 1.13 -1.44 20.55
N MET A 365 1.02 -0.12 20.35
CA MET A 365 -0.27 0.57 20.22
C MET A 365 -1.08 0.03 19.03
N LEU A 366 -0.43 -0.23 17.89
CA LEU A 366 -1.06 -0.86 16.73
C LEU A 366 -1.58 -2.28 17.05
N ARG A 367 -0.73 -3.11 17.67
CA ARG A 367 -1.13 -4.45 18.14
C ARG A 367 -2.33 -4.36 19.09
N ASP A 368 -2.30 -3.44 20.05
CA ASP A 368 -3.36 -3.30 21.05
C ASP A 368 -4.65 -2.75 20.44
N LEU A 369 -4.59 -1.92 19.40
CA LEU A 369 -5.78 -1.53 18.61
C LEU A 369 -6.44 -2.77 18.00
N ILE A 370 -5.65 -3.62 17.35
CA ILE A 370 -6.12 -4.86 16.70
C ILE A 370 -6.79 -5.77 17.74
N VAL A 371 -6.13 -5.98 18.89
CA VAL A 371 -6.65 -6.80 19.99
C VAL A 371 -7.94 -6.22 20.56
N GLU A 372 -8.01 -4.90 20.77
CA GLU A 372 -9.22 -4.23 21.27
C GLU A 372 -10.40 -4.42 20.30
N LEU A 373 -10.17 -4.27 18.99
CA LEU A 373 -11.19 -4.51 17.96
C LEU A 373 -11.64 -5.99 17.94
N LYS A 374 -10.71 -6.94 18.07
CA LYS A 374 -11.03 -8.38 18.19
C LYS A 374 -11.91 -8.67 19.40
N LEU A 375 -11.55 -8.13 20.57
CA LEU A 375 -12.33 -8.28 21.80
C LEU A 375 -13.73 -7.66 21.70
N ARG A 376 -13.91 -6.68 20.80
CA ARG A 376 -15.21 -6.07 20.45
C ARG A 376 -16.01 -6.86 19.42
N GLY A 377 -15.43 -7.95 18.89
CA GLY A 377 -16.10 -8.88 17.98
C GLY A 377 -15.83 -8.64 16.49
N TYR A 378 -14.96 -7.69 16.13
CA TYR A 378 -14.58 -7.47 14.73
C TYR A 378 -13.66 -8.58 14.25
N ALA A 379 -13.80 -8.97 12.98
CA ALA A 379 -12.78 -9.74 12.29
C ALA A 379 -11.64 -8.81 11.85
N ILE A 380 -10.42 -9.33 11.74
CA ILE A 380 -9.25 -8.62 11.25
C ILE A 380 -8.68 -9.45 10.12
N ASP A 381 -8.49 -8.85 8.95
CA ASP A 381 -8.08 -9.56 7.75
C ASP A 381 -7.24 -8.68 6.81
N THR A 382 -6.65 -9.31 5.79
CA THR A 382 -5.83 -8.67 4.76
C THR A 382 -6.63 -8.37 3.50
N ILE A 383 -6.17 -7.38 2.73
CA ILE A 383 -6.88 -6.85 1.56
C ILE A 383 -7.16 -7.90 0.48
N ASP A 384 -6.34 -8.94 0.34
CA ASP A 384 -6.58 -10.04 -0.59
C ASP A 384 -7.79 -10.91 -0.23
N ASN A 385 -8.33 -10.76 0.99
CA ASN A 385 -9.57 -11.37 1.44
C ASN A 385 -10.76 -10.39 1.45
N LEU A 386 -10.57 -9.13 1.04
CA LEU A 386 -11.65 -8.17 0.87
C LEU A 386 -12.57 -8.60 -0.28
N LYS A 387 -13.81 -8.97 0.07
CA LYS A 387 -14.86 -9.36 -0.87
C LYS A 387 -15.97 -8.33 -0.84
N LEU A 388 -16.30 -7.79 -2.01
CA LEU A 388 -17.36 -6.80 -2.21
C LEU A 388 -18.55 -7.40 -2.95
#